data_AF-A0A812STL9-F1
#
_entry.id   AF-A0A812STL9-F1
#
_cell.length_a   1.000
_cell.length_b   1.000
_cell.length_c   1.000
_cell.angle_alpha   90.00
_cell.angle_beta   90.00
_cell.angle_gamma   90.00
#
_symmetry.space_group_name_H-M   'P 1'
#
loop_
_entity.id
_entity.type
_entity.pdbx_description
1 polymer ?
#
loop_
_entity_poly.entity_id
_entity_poly.type
_entity_poly.pdbx_seq_one_letter_code
_entity_poly.pdbx_strand_id
1 'polypeptide(L)'
;MASKDGFAKESSGYTYGTLLGVRYKKDTGVKQLFYSALIALGLTVVRIVADLALALSLRYKDTWALIFMSLLDLALSIFAGVAARCAVTSPSWNTVVFAAVSFLEAALFSTIYLVVVIVEVCRAWEECPTAAGCSDVDAAIASHGVLLIILAAHLSLPITLIQLLGAYLAAHLPQYVE
;
A
#
# COMPACT_ATOMS: atom_id res chain seq x y z
N MET A 1 -12.97 16.23 34.03
CA MET A 1 -11.51 16.06 33.88
C MET A 1 -11.23 15.59 32.48
N ALA A 2 -10.51 16.38 31.67
CA ALA A 2 -10.09 15.95 30.34
C ALA A 2 -9.09 14.79 30.48
N SER A 3 -9.35 13.68 29.79
CA SER A 3 -8.40 12.55 29.72
C SER A 3 -7.14 13.03 28.99
N LYS A 4 -5.97 12.63 29.49
CA LYS A 4 -4.66 12.91 28.88
C LYS A 4 -4.48 12.24 27.51
N ASP A 5 -5.44 11.44 27.09
CA ASP A 5 -5.35 10.54 25.94
C ASP A 5 -6.06 11.14 24.72
N GLY A 6 -6.75 12.29 24.87
CA GLY A 6 -7.52 12.93 23.80
C GLY A 6 -8.89 12.30 23.52
N PHE A 7 -9.34 11.36 24.36
CA PHE A 7 -10.63 10.69 24.21
C PHE A 7 -11.66 11.21 25.23
N ALA A 8 -12.84 11.59 24.75
CA ALA A 8 -13.98 11.92 25.61
C ALA A 8 -14.65 10.61 26.08
N LYS A 9 -14.84 10.48 27.40
CA LYS A 9 -15.56 9.37 28.01
C LYS A 9 -17.01 9.79 28.20
N GLU A 10 -17.93 9.22 27.43
CA GLU A 10 -19.38 9.49 27.59
C GLU A 10 -19.99 8.56 28.64
N SER A 11 -21.14 8.96 29.19
CA SER A 11 -21.89 8.25 30.24
C SER A 11 -22.31 6.81 29.87
N SER A 12 -22.19 6.43 28.60
CA SER A 12 -22.41 5.09 28.07
C SER A 12 -21.27 4.10 28.36
N GLY A 13 -20.16 4.56 28.95
CA GLY A 13 -18.99 3.73 29.25
C GLY A 13 -18.05 3.51 28.06
N TYR A 14 -18.39 4.01 26.87
CA TYR A 14 -17.54 3.94 25.69
C TYR A 14 -16.59 5.15 25.60
N THR A 15 -15.35 4.88 25.15
CA THR A 15 -14.38 5.93 24.82
C THR A 15 -14.35 6.15 23.31
N TYR A 16 -14.39 7.41 22.87
CA TYR A 16 -14.42 7.77 21.44
C TYR A 16 -13.23 8.64 21.05
N GLY A 17 -12.63 8.32 19.89
CA GLY A 17 -11.59 9.12 19.24
C GLY A 17 -12.13 9.81 18.00
N THR A 18 -11.41 10.80 17.47
CA THR A 18 -11.77 11.48 16.22
C THR A 18 -10.61 11.34 15.23
N LEU A 19 -10.85 10.72 14.08
CA LEU A 19 -9.88 10.61 12.98
C LEU A 19 -10.47 11.29 11.75
N LEU A 20 -9.77 12.28 11.19
CA LEU A 20 -10.22 13.02 9.99
C LEU A 20 -11.66 13.57 10.12
N GLY A 21 -12.03 14.02 11.32
CA GLY A 21 -13.38 14.53 11.61
C GLY A 21 -14.45 13.47 11.89
N VAL A 22 -14.12 12.18 11.81
CA VAL A 22 -15.05 11.07 12.07
C VAL A 22 -14.84 10.52 13.48
N ARG A 23 -15.91 10.47 14.29
CA ARG A 23 -15.87 9.83 15.63
C ARG A 23 -15.87 8.30 15.48
N TYR A 24 -14.93 7.63 16.14
CA TYR A 24 -14.85 6.17 16.17
C TYR A 24 -14.75 5.64 17.60
N LYS A 25 -15.31 4.45 17.83
CA LYS A 25 -15.30 3.76 19.13
C LYS A 25 -13.92 3.14 19.36
N LYS A 26 -13.40 3.20 20.59
CA LYS A 26 -12.04 2.75 20.98
C LYS A 26 -11.64 1.35 20.48
N ASP A 27 -12.58 0.39 20.40
CA ASP A 27 -12.32 -0.98 19.92
C ASP A 27 -12.44 -1.16 18.39
N THR A 28 -12.82 -0.11 17.66
CA THR A 28 -12.96 -0.16 16.19
C THR A 28 -11.61 -0.10 15.49
N GLY A 29 -10.60 0.53 16.12
CA GLY A 29 -9.26 0.71 15.53
C GLY A 29 -8.56 -0.62 15.22
N VAL A 30 -8.73 -1.61 16.08
CA VAL A 30 -8.24 -2.99 15.91
C VAL A 30 -8.85 -3.63 14.64
N LYS A 31 -10.16 -3.49 14.46
CA LYS A 31 -10.85 -4.02 13.26
C LYS A 31 -10.45 -3.25 12.01
N GLN A 32 -10.35 -1.93 12.10
CA GLN A 32 -9.94 -1.07 10.98
C GLN A 32 -8.52 -1.36 10.51
N LEU A 33 -7.59 -1.64 11.42
CA LEU A 33 -6.22 -2.05 11.06
C LEU A 33 -6.23 -3.32 10.22
N PHE A 34 -6.95 -4.35 10.69
CA PHE A 34 -7.05 -5.62 9.98
C PHE A 34 -7.76 -5.49 8.62
N TYR A 35 -8.84 -4.70 8.54
CA TYR A 35 -9.50 -4.40 7.27
C TYR A 35 -8.60 -3.62 6.31
N SER A 36 -7.78 -2.69 6.82
CA SER A 36 -6.82 -1.95 5.99
C SER A 36 -5.81 -2.90 5.35
N ALA A 37 -5.28 -3.87 6.11
CA ALA A 37 -4.42 -4.92 5.55
C ALA A 37 -5.11 -5.75 4.46
N LEU A 38 -6.36 -6.18 4.70
CA LEU A 38 -7.10 -7.01 3.75
C LEU A 38 -7.43 -6.25 2.45
N ILE A 39 -7.87 -4.99 2.56
CA ILE A 39 -8.18 -4.17 1.39
C ILE A 39 -6.90 -3.88 0.61
N ALA A 40 -5.81 -3.51 1.30
CA ALA A 40 -4.52 -3.28 0.64
C ALA A 40 -4.01 -4.54 -0.07
N LEU A 41 -4.10 -5.72 0.57
CA LEU A 41 -3.75 -6.99 -0.06
C LEU A 41 -4.60 -7.28 -1.30
N GLY A 42 -5.91 -7.03 -1.23
CA GLY A 42 -6.81 -7.19 -2.38
C GLY A 42 -6.41 -6.30 -3.56
N LEU A 43 -6.10 -5.03 -3.30
CA LEU A 43 -5.62 -4.09 -4.31
C LEU A 43 -4.24 -4.48 -4.86
N THR A 44 -3.34 -4.97 -4.01
CA THR A 44 -2.04 -5.53 -4.43
C THR A 44 -2.22 -6.70 -5.40
N VAL A 45 -3.14 -7.62 -5.13
CA VAL A 45 -3.43 -8.74 -6.05
C VAL A 45 -3.95 -8.21 -7.40
N VAL A 46 -4.85 -7.21 -7.39
CA VAL A 46 -5.32 -6.58 -8.63
C VAL A 46 -4.16 -5.96 -9.40
N ARG A 47 -3.22 -5.28 -8.72
CA ARG A 47 -2.00 -4.74 -9.35
C ARG A 47 -1.15 -5.82 -9.99
N ILE A 48 -0.88 -6.91 -9.28
CA ILE A 48 -0.07 -8.02 -9.81
C ILE A 48 -0.69 -8.62 -11.07
N VAL A 49 -2.02 -8.78 -11.09
CA VAL A 49 -2.73 -9.29 -12.28
C VAL A 49 -2.60 -8.32 -13.45
N ALA A 50 -2.74 -7.01 -13.18
CA ALA A 50 -2.57 -5.96 -14.19
C ALA A 50 -1.14 -5.93 -14.76
N ASP A 51 -0.14 -6.01 -13.89
CA ASP A 51 1.27 -6.02 -14.25
C ASP A 51 1.65 -7.27 -15.05
N LEU A 52 1.11 -8.44 -14.68
CA LEU A 52 1.30 -9.67 -15.43
C LEU A 52 0.65 -9.61 -16.81
N ALA A 53 -0.57 -9.04 -16.91
CA ALA A 53 -1.24 -8.86 -18.19
C ALA A 53 -0.46 -7.92 -19.12
N LEU A 54 0.12 -6.85 -18.57
CA LEU A 54 1.00 -5.92 -19.28
C LEU A 54 2.32 -6.58 -19.72
N ALA A 55 2.97 -7.35 -18.83
CA ALA A 55 4.20 -8.06 -19.16
C ALA A 55 3.98 -9.05 -20.33
N LEU A 56 2.85 -9.76 -20.32
CA LEU A 56 2.46 -10.68 -21.38
C LEU A 56 2.15 -9.96 -22.70
N SER A 57 1.53 -8.77 -22.66
CA SER A 57 1.17 -8.02 -23.87
C SER A 57 2.38 -7.38 -24.55
N LEU A 58 3.36 -6.91 -23.77
CA LEU A 58 4.55 -6.21 -24.28
C LEU A 58 5.69 -7.16 -24.69
N ARG A 59 5.53 -8.49 -24.54
CA ARG A 59 6.59 -9.50 -24.79
C ARG A 59 7.94 -9.12 -24.18
N TYR A 60 7.90 -8.58 -22.97
CA TYR A 60 9.05 -7.97 -22.33
C TYR A 60 10.16 -9.02 -22.11
N LYS A 61 11.37 -8.81 -22.66
CA LYS A 61 12.49 -9.76 -22.50
C LYS A 61 12.88 -9.95 -21.02
N ASP A 62 12.61 -8.95 -20.17
CA ASP A 62 12.86 -8.98 -18.72
C ASP A 62 11.60 -9.26 -17.88
N THR A 63 10.68 -10.09 -18.40
CA THR A 63 9.46 -10.53 -17.68
C THR A 63 9.75 -11.00 -16.25
N TRP A 64 10.93 -11.58 -16.00
CA TRP A 64 11.35 -12.06 -14.67
C TRP A 64 11.53 -10.95 -13.63
N ALA A 65 12.02 -9.76 -14.01
CA ALA A 65 12.19 -8.66 -13.08
C ALA A 65 10.83 -8.12 -12.61
N LEU A 66 9.86 -8.01 -13.52
CA LEU A 66 8.48 -7.63 -13.22
C LEU A 66 7.77 -8.66 -12.33
N ILE A 67 7.92 -9.95 -12.64
CA ILE A 67 7.39 -11.03 -11.80
C ILE A 67 8.00 -10.96 -10.39
N PHE A 68 9.31 -10.77 -10.28
CA PHE A 68 9.98 -10.67 -8.99
C PHE A 68 9.48 -9.47 -8.17
N MET A 69 9.36 -8.28 -8.78
CA MET A 69 8.81 -7.09 -8.12
C MET A 69 7.37 -7.31 -7.64
N SER A 70 6.55 -7.97 -8.46
CA SER A 70 5.16 -8.32 -8.12
C SER A 70 5.07 -9.30 -6.94
N LEU A 71 5.95 -10.30 -6.91
CA LEU A 71 6.02 -11.27 -5.80
C LEU A 71 6.54 -10.62 -4.51
N LEU A 72 7.51 -9.72 -4.62
CA LEU A 72 8.02 -8.96 -3.48
C LEU A 72 6.93 -8.08 -2.87
N ASP A 73 6.14 -7.39 -3.69
CA ASP A 73 5.01 -6.56 -3.23
C ASP A 73 3.92 -7.40 -2.55
N LEU A 74 3.62 -8.58 -3.11
CA LEU A 74 2.72 -9.55 -2.50
C LEU A 74 3.23 -9.99 -1.13
N ALA A 75 4.51 -10.34 -1.04
CA ALA A 75 5.13 -10.76 0.21
C ALA A 75 5.04 -9.65 1.26
N LEU A 76 5.40 -8.41 0.93
CA LEU A 76 5.30 -7.27 1.83
C LEU A 76 3.85 -7.03 2.30
N SER A 77 2.89 -7.16 1.39
CA SER A 77 1.46 -7.01 1.72
C SER A 77 0.97 -8.12 2.65
N ILE A 78 1.42 -9.38 2.44
CA ILE A 78 1.12 -10.50 3.33
C ILE A 78 1.79 -10.29 4.70
N PHE A 79 3.05 -9.87 4.73
CA PHE A 79 3.78 -9.58 5.98
C PHE A 79 3.06 -8.49 6.79
N ALA A 80 2.63 -7.40 6.17
CA ALA A 80 1.82 -6.37 6.81
C ALA A 80 0.50 -6.94 7.38
N GLY A 81 -0.16 -7.85 6.66
CA GLY A 81 -1.36 -8.54 7.14
C GLY A 81 -1.12 -9.45 8.34
N VAL A 82 -0.01 -10.22 8.34
CA VAL A 82 0.39 -11.04 9.49
C VAL A 82 0.74 -10.16 10.68
N ALA A 83 1.49 -9.08 10.47
CA ALA A 83 1.86 -8.14 11.51
C ALA A 83 0.62 -7.45 12.12
N ALA A 84 -0.33 -7.02 11.28
CA ALA A 84 -1.62 -6.50 11.71
C ALA A 84 -2.38 -7.53 12.55
N ARG A 85 -2.41 -8.81 12.13
CA ARG A 85 -3.08 -9.88 12.88
C ARG A 85 -2.44 -10.05 14.26
N CYS A 86 -1.12 -10.09 14.35
CA CYS A 86 -0.40 -10.21 15.62
C CYS A 86 -0.68 -9.03 16.56
N ALA A 87 -0.65 -7.79 16.05
CA ALA A 87 -0.96 -6.59 16.82
C ALA A 87 -2.40 -6.57 17.34
N VAL A 88 -3.34 -7.17 16.58
CA VAL A 88 -4.75 -7.29 16.95
C VAL A 88 -4.98 -8.38 18.01
N THR A 89 -4.33 -9.53 17.90
CA THR A 89 -4.55 -10.67 18.81
C THR A 89 -3.77 -10.54 20.12
N SER A 90 -2.60 -9.89 20.08
CA SER A 90 -1.71 -9.75 21.24
C SER A 90 -1.06 -8.37 21.18
N PRO A 91 -1.77 -7.32 21.63
CA PRO A 91 -1.29 -5.94 21.52
C PRO A 91 -0.18 -5.71 22.54
N SER A 92 1.05 -5.66 22.05
CA SER A 92 2.25 -5.30 22.81
C SER A 92 2.97 -4.19 22.04
N TRP A 93 3.84 -3.44 22.72
CA TRP A 93 4.67 -2.43 22.05
C TRP A 93 5.39 -3.00 20.82
N ASN A 94 5.98 -4.20 20.95
CA ASN A 94 6.74 -4.86 19.89
C ASN A 94 5.85 -5.24 18.69
N THR A 95 4.67 -5.82 18.94
CA THR A 95 3.76 -6.22 17.85
C THR A 95 3.13 -5.02 17.15
N VAL A 96 2.88 -3.93 17.89
CA VAL A 96 2.41 -2.66 17.33
C VAL A 96 3.47 -2.00 16.44
N VAL A 97 4.71 -1.90 16.93
CA VAL A 97 5.83 -1.34 16.16
C VAL A 97 6.09 -2.19 14.92
N PHE A 98 6.09 -3.52 15.07
CA PHE A 98 6.25 -4.44 13.95
C PHE A 98 5.19 -4.22 12.88
N ALA A 99 3.91 -4.14 13.26
CA ALA A 99 2.83 -3.82 12.32
C ALA A 99 3.04 -2.47 11.63
N ALA A 100 3.30 -1.41 12.39
CA ALA A 100 3.49 -0.07 11.83
C ALA A 100 4.64 -0.04 10.80
N VAL A 101 5.77 -0.68 11.11
CA VAL A 101 6.93 -0.78 10.20
C VAL A 101 6.58 -1.56 8.94
N SER A 102 5.93 -2.73 9.06
CA SER A 102 5.55 -3.53 7.88
C SER A 102 4.58 -2.78 6.94
N PHE A 103 3.63 -2.02 7.50
CA PHE A 103 2.75 -1.15 6.73
C PHE A 103 3.52 -0.03 6.01
N LEU A 104 4.49 0.60 6.68
CA LEU A 104 5.33 1.63 6.08
C LEU A 104 6.23 1.09 4.96
N GLU A 105 6.80 -0.11 5.14
CA GLU A 105 7.61 -0.77 4.12
C GLU A 105 6.78 -1.09 2.87
N ALA A 106 5.57 -1.64 3.03
CA ALA A 106 4.66 -1.90 1.93
C ALA A 106 4.22 -0.60 1.22
N ALA A 107 3.93 0.47 1.98
CA ALA A 107 3.60 1.78 1.42
C ALA A 107 4.77 2.39 0.64
N LEU A 108 5.99 2.28 1.16
CA LEU A 108 7.20 2.76 0.52
C LEU A 108 7.45 2.01 -0.79
N PHE A 109 7.32 0.69 -0.79
CA PHE A 109 7.50 -0.12 -1.99
C PHE A 109 6.51 0.27 -3.10
N SER A 110 5.22 0.37 -2.76
CA SER A 110 4.17 0.81 -3.70
C SER A 110 4.45 2.21 -4.28
N THR A 111 5.01 3.10 -3.46
CA THR A 111 5.41 4.46 -3.90
C THR A 111 6.62 4.42 -4.84
N ILE A 112 7.66 3.64 -4.50
CA ILE A 112 8.84 3.47 -5.35
C ILE A 112 8.42 2.87 -6.69
N TYR A 113 7.55 1.86 -6.69
CA TYR A 113 7.03 1.24 -7.90
C TYR A 113 6.39 2.28 -8.84
N LEU A 114 5.52 3.15 -8.31
CA LEU A 114 4.90 4.22 -9.11
C LEU A 114 5.95 5.17 -9.71
N VAL A 115 6.95 5.58 -8.92
CA VAL A 115 8.02 6.47 -9.39
C VAL A 115 8.82 5.80 -10.51
N VAL A 116 9.17 4.52 -10.36
CA VAL A 116 9.89 3.75 -11.39
C VAL A 116 9.08 3.71 -12.68
N VAL A 117 7.78 3.40 -12.64
CA VAL A 117 6.94 3.39 -13.85
C VAL A 117 6.93 4.76 -14.54
N ILE A 118 6.80 5.85 -13.78
CA ILE A 118 6.82 7.20 -14.33
C ILE A 118 8.17 7.49 -15.00
N VAL A 119 9.28 7.17 -14.32
CA VAL A 119 10.63 7.40 -14.86
C VAL A 119 10.87 6.61 -16.14
N GLU A 120 10.50 5.32 -16.18
CA GLU A 120 10.65 4.49 -17.38
C GLU A 120 9.82 5.01 -18.55
N VAL A 121 8.58 5.46 -18.30
CA VAL A 121 7.73 6.05 -19.34
C VAL A 121 8.30 7.37 -19.85
N CYS A 122 8.73 8.26 -18.95
CA CYS A 122 9.35 9.52 -19.34
C CYS A 122 10.63 9.30 -20.15
N ARG A 123 11.47 8.35 -19.72
CA ARG A 123 12.69 7.97 -20.43
C ARG A 123 12.37 7.42 -21.82
N ALA A 124 11.37 6.54 -21.94
CA ALA A 124 10.93 6.03 -23.24
C ALA A 124 10.42 7.14 -24.17
N TRP A 125 9.73 8.17 -23.64
CA TRP A 125 9.32 9.33 -24.44
C TRP A 125 10.49 10.19 -24.91
N GLU A 126 11.53 10.34 -24.10
CA GLU A 126 12.75 11.07 -24.47
C GLU A 126 13.58 10.31 -25.51
N GLU A 127 13.76 9.00 -25.33
CA GLU A 127 14.55 8.16 -26.22
C GLU A 127 13.82 7.84 -27.54
N CYS A 128 12.48 7.80 -27.51
CA CYS A 128 11.65 7.41 -28.64
C CYS A 128 10.53 8.42 -28.97
N PRO A 129 10.86 9.65 -29.39
CA PRO A 129 9.86 10.67 -29.76
C PRO A 129 9.11 10.30 -31.05
N THR A 130 9.73 9.49 -31.91
CA THR A 130 9.13 8.92 -33.12
C THR A 130 9.40 7.42 -33.14
N ALA A 131 8.38 6.59 -33.39
CA ALA A 131 8.49 5.13 -33.38
C ALA A 131 9.49 4.53 -34.41
N ALA A 132 10.08 5.37 -35.28
CA ALA A 132 11.07 4.96 -36.26
C ALA A 132 12.47 4.82 -35.61
N GLY A 133 13.02 3.60 -35.63
CA GLY A 133 14.39 3.31 -35.17
C GLY A 133 14.52 2.93 -33.70
N CYS A 134 13.39 2.83 -32.97
CA CYS A 134 13.36 2.43 -31.58
C CYS A 134 13.33 0.92 -31.39
N SER A 135 13.78 0.46 -30.22
CA SER A 135 13.53 -0.92 -29.82
C SER A 135 12.01 -1.14 -29.71
N ASP A 136 11.53 -2.34 -30.05
CA ASP A 136 10.09 -2.66 -29.99
C ASP A 136 9.50 -2.41 -28.59
N VAL A 137 10.33 -2.54 -27.54
CA VAL A 137 9.95 -2.35 -26.14
C VAL A 137 9.78 -0.88 -25.80
N ASP A 138 10.78 -0.04 -26.13
CA ASP A 138 10.72 1.39 -25.84
C ASP A 138 9.63 2.08 -26.66
N ALA A 139 9.43 1.63 -27.90
CA ALA A 139 8.31 2.07 -28.73
C ALA A 139 6.95 1.67 -28.12
N ALA A 140 6.83 0.49 -27.52
CA ALA A 140 5.60 0.04 -26.87
C ALA A 140 5.33 0.81 -25.57
N ILE A 141 6.35 1.06 -24.75
CA ILE A 141 6.24 1.90 -23.54
C ILE A 141 5.90 3.34 -23.93
N ALA A 142 6.59 3.93 -24.91
CA ALA A 142 6.32 5.29 -25.35
C ALA A 142 4.88 5.45 -25.89
N SER A 143 4.40 4.48 -26.68
CA SER A 143 3.04 4.52 -27.25
C SER A 143 1.93 4.31 -26.21
N HIS A 144 2.17 3.48 -25.18
CA HIS A 144 1.19 3.16 -24.14
C HIS A 144 1.46 3.87 -22.81
N GLY A 145 2.45 4.77 -22.74
CA GLY A 145 2.99 5.34 -21.51
C GLY A 145 1.96 6.05 -20.65
N VAL A 146 1.03 6.79 -21.27
CA VAL A 146 -0.07 7.45 -20.55
C VAL A 146 -0.95 6.43 -19.83
N LEU A 147 -1.29 5.32 -20.50
CA LEU A 147 -2.11 4.26 -19.92
C LEU A 147 -1.37 3.56 -18.77
N LEU A 148 -0.08 3.29 -18.94
CA LEU A 148 0.78 2.70 -17.90
C LEU A 148 0.83 3.57 -16.64
N ILE A 149 1.03 4.88 -16.80
CA ILE A 149 1.03 5.84 -15.67
C ILE A 149 -0.34 5.88 -14.99
N ILE A 150 -1.43 5.96 -15.75
CA ILE A 150 -2.79 5.97 -15.20
C ILE A 150 -3.02 4.70 -14.38
N LEU A 151 -2.72 3.53 -14.94
CA LEU A 151 -2.91 2.25 -14.26
C LEU A 151 -2.07 2.15 -12.98
N ALA A 152 -0.79 2.49 -13.06
CA ALA A 152 0.12 2.48 -11.92
C ALA A 152 -0.34 3.46 -10.83
N ALA A 153 -0.78 4.66 -11.19
CA ALA A 153 -1.26 5.65 -10.22
C ALA A 153 -2.56 5.19 -9.53
N HIS A 154 -3.52 4.64 -10.28
CA HIS A 154 -4.81 4.21 -9.75
C HIS A 154 -4.73 2.95 -8.88
N LEU A 155 -3.65 2.18 -8.98
CA LEU A 155 -3.43 1.01 -8.15
C LEU A 155 -2.48 1.32 -6.99
N SER A 156 -1.35 1.97 -7.26
CA SER A 156 -0.32 2.21 -6.25
C SER A 156 -0.69 3.31 -5.26
N LEU A 157 -1.37 4.39 -5.68
CA LEU A 157 -1.76 5.45 -4.73
C LEU A 157 -2.78 4.96 -3.70
N PRO A 158 -3.88 4.27 -4.07
CA PRO A 158 -4.80 3.73 -3.07
C PRO A 158 -4.15 2.70 -2.15
N ILE A 159 -3.28 1.82 -2.68
CA ILE A 159 -2.52 0.87 -1.85
C ILE A 159 -1.68 1.64 -0.82
N THR A 160 -0.87 2.61 -1.27
CA THR A 160 -0.02 3.42 -0.40
C THR A 160 -0.85 4.13 0.68
N LEU A 161 -1.96 4.78 0.30
CA LEU A 161 -2.81 5.50 1.26
C LEU A 161 -3.40 4.58 2.33
N ILE A 162 -3.87 3.40 1.93
CA ILE A 162 -4.45 2.43 2.87
C ILE A 162 -3.36 1.82 3.76
N GLN A 163 -2.17 1.55 3.22
CA GLN A 163 -1.04 1.05 3.99
C GLN A 163 -0.56 2.12 5.02
N LEU A 164 -0.49 3.40 4.64
CA LEU A 164 -0.19 4.50 5.56
C LEU A 164 -1.26 4.67 6.65
N LEU A 165 -2.54 4.52 6.29
CA LEU A 165 -3.63 4.49 7.27
C LEU A 165 -3.47 3.30 8.23
N GLY A 166 -3.09 2.13 7.73
CA GLY A 166 -2.74 0.97 8.55
C GLY A 166 -1.60 1.25 9.53
N ALA A 167 -0.51 1.86 9.07
CA ALA A 167 0.60 2.26 9.94
C ALA A 167 0.15 3.24 11.04
N TYR A 168 -0.65 4.24 10.68
CA TYR A 168 -1.21 5.19 11.64
C TYR A 168 -2.09 4.49 12.68
N LEU A 169 -3.00 3.62 12.23
CA LEU A 169 -3.90 2.87 13.11
C LEU A 169 -3.12 1.93 14.05
N ALA A 170 -2.07 1.28 13.55
CA ALA A 170 -1.19 0.46 14.37
C ALA A 170 -0.56 1.28 15.49
N ALA A 171 0.05 2.42 15.17
CA ALA A 171 0.71 3.29 16.15
C ALA A 171 -0.24 3.84 17.23
N HIS A 172 -1.55 3.87 16.96
CA HIS A 172 -2.58 4.37 17.89
C HIS A 172 -3.41 3.24 18.52
N LEU A 173 -2.99 1.98 18.39
CA LEU A 173 -3.63 0.86 19.10
C LEU A 173 -3.48 1.05 20.62
N PRO A 174 -4.57 0.86 21.39
CA PRO A 174 -4.47 0.86 22.85
C PRO A 174 -3.56 -0.27 23.30
N GLN A 175 -2.45 0.09 23.93
CA GLN A 175 -1.49 -0.86 24.48
C GLN A 175 -2.07 -1.40 25.79
N TYR A 176 -2.09 -2.74 25.93
CA TYR A 176 -2.31 -3.33 27.24
C TYR A 176 -1.05 -3.07 28.06
N VAL A 177 -1.15 -2.15 29.01
CA VAL A 177 -0.17 -2.02 30.08
C VAL A 177 -0.47 -3.18 31.02
N GLU A 178 0.32 -4.25 30.94
CA GLU A 178 0.40 -5.24 32.03
C GLU A 178 0.98 -4.60 33.29
#